data_AF-A0A2V6R1K6-F1
#
_entry.id   AF-A0A2V6R1K6-F1
#
_cell.length_a   1.000
_cell.length_b   1.000
_cell.length_c   1.000
_cell.angle_alpha   90.00
_cell.angle_beta   90.00
_cell.angle_gamma   90.00
#
_symmetry.space_group_name_H-M   'P 1'
#
loop_
_entity.id
_entity.type
_entity.pdbx_description
1 polymer ?
#
loop_
_entity_poly.entity_id
_entity_poly.type
_entity_poly.pdbx_seq_one_letter_code
_entity_poly.pdbx_strand_id
1 'polypeptide(L)' 'MTSQYSAPRLYEIAFDTNRKLEVDFLVHCFERYARRRVRRVLDIACGTG' A
#
# COMPACT_ATOMS: atom_id res chain seq x y z
N MET A 1 22.30 2.13 13.34
CA MET A 1 20.95 1.72 12.88
C MET A 1 20.76 2.26 11.47
N THR A 2 21.03 1.45 10.46
CA THR A 2 20.76 1.79 9.05
C THR A 2 19.26 1.77 8.84
N SER A 3 18.69 2.94 8.52
CA SER A 3 17.27 3.12 8.22
C SER A 3 16.90 2.20 7.06
N GLN A 4 15.88 1.35 7.20
CA GLN A 4 15.49 0.43 6.11
C GLN A 4 15.09 1.16 4.82
N TYR A 5 14.77 2.46 4.94
CA TYR A 5 14.48 3.35 3.80
C TYR A 5 15.72 3.86 3.06
N SER A 6 16.94 3.68 3.59
CA SER A 6 18.15 4.13 2.88
C SER A 6 18.55 3.22 1.72
N ALA A 7 17.90 2.06 1.56
CA ALA A 7 18.13 1.14 0.44
C ALA A 7 16.81 0.50 -0.05
N PRO A 8 15.98 1.24 -0.82
CA PRO A 8 14.62 0.83 -1.21
C PRO A 8 14.54 -0.55 -1.88
N ARG A 9 15.54 -0.93 -2.69
CA ARG A 9 15.60 -2.24 -3.36
C ARG A 9 15.70 -3.42 -2.38
N LEU A 10 16.36 -3.24 -1.23
CA LEU A 10 16.47 -4.30 -0.23
C LEU A 10 15.17 -4.44 0.58
N TYR A 11 14.43 -3.35 0.74
CA TYR A 11 13.10 -3.34 1.35
C TYR A 11 12.09 -4.10 0.48
N GLU A 12 12.07 -3.82 -0.83
CA GLU A 12 11.21 -4.54 -1.78
C GLU A 12 11.48 -6.06 -1.73
N ILE A 13 12.74 -6.49 -1.78
CA ILE A 13 13.07 -7.93 -1.75
C ILE A 13 12.67 -8.60 -0.43
N ALA A 14 12.77 -7.89 0.70
CA ALA A 14 12.46 -8.44 2.02
C ALA A 14 10.97 -8.51 2.34
N PHE A 15 10.15 -7.66 1.71
CA PHE A 15 8.74 -7.45 2.07
C PHE A 15 7.77 -7.56 0.88
N ASP A 16 8.20 -8.13 -0.25
CA ASP A 16 7.31 -8.42 -1.39
C ASP A 16 6.29 -9.50 -1.02
N THR A 17 5.21 -9.08 -0.37
CA THR A 17 3.98 -9.85 -0.17
C THR A 17 3.04 -9.61 -1.35
N ASN A 18 2.07 -10.50 -1.53
CA ASN A 18 1.16 -10.49 -2.68
C ASN A 18 0.28 -9.22 -2.74
N ARG A 19 0.84 -8.13 -3.29
CA ARG A 19 0.30 -6.76 -3.34
C ARG A 19 -1.11 -6.67 -3.91
N LYS A 20 -1.48 -7.62 -4.78
CA LYS A 20 -2.82 -7.69 -5.38
C LYS A 20 -3.91 -7.94 -4.34
N LEU A 21 -3.68 -8.83 -3.37
CA LEU A 21 -4.69 -9.17 -2.36
C LEU A 21 -4.97 -7.98 -1.44
N GLU A 22 -3.93 -7.22 -1.10
CA GLU A 22 -4.07 -6.01 -0.28
C GLU A 22 -4.87 -4.92 -1.03
N VAL A 23 -4.58 -4.70 -2.31
CA VAL A 23 -5.34 -3.76 -3.14
C VAL A 23 -6.79 -4.21 -3.29
N ASP A 24 -7.05 -5.49 -3.56
CA ASP A 24 -8.41 -6.02 -3.69
C ASP A 24 -9.22 -5.83 -2.39
N PHE A 25 -8.58 -6.03 -1.23
CA PHE A 25 -9.18 -5.76 0.08
C PHE A 25 -9.54 -4.28 0.27
N LEU A 26 -8.61 -3.37 -0.06
CA LEU A 26 -8.85 -1.93 0.05
C LEU A 26 -9.98 -1.46 -0.88
N VAL A 27 -10.03 -1.98 -2.12
CA VAL A 27 -11.11 -1.70 -3.06
C VAL A 27 -12.46 -2.18 -2.51
N HIS A 28 -12.51 -3.39 -1.95
CA HIS A 28 -13.73 -3.89 -1.29
C HIS A 28 -14.19 -2.97 -0.15
N CYS A 29 -13.26 -2.48 0.67
CA CYS A 29 -13.57 -1.51 1.72
C CYS A 29 -14.12 -0.19 1.14
N PHE A 30 -13.56 0.32 0.04
CA PHE A 30 -14.08 1.53 -0.59
C PHE A 30 -15.51 1.33 -1.11
N GLU A 31 -15.80 0.20 -1.74
CA GLU A 31 -17.15 -0.13 -2.24
C GLU A 31 -18.17 -0.24 -1.12
N ARG A 32 -17.79 -0.86 0.01
CA ARG A 32 -18.70 -1.13 1.12
C ARG A 32 -18.92 0.07 2.04
N TYR A 33 -17.90 0.88 2.29
CA TYR A 33 -17.92 1.87 3.36
C TYR A 33 -17.85 3.32 2.89
N ALA A 34 -17.42 3.61 1.66
CA ALA A 34 -17.39 4.98 1.17
C ALA A 34 -18.80 5.48 0.82
N ARG A 35 -19.15 6.69 1.28
CA ARG A 35 -20.44 7.32 0.99
C ARG A 35 -20.64 7.66 -0.50
N ARG A 36 -19.54 7.73 -1.26
CA ARG A 36 -19.49 8.03 -2.70
C ARG A 36 -18.33 7.26 -3.32
N ARG A 37 -18.39 7.06 -4.64
CA ARG A 37 -17.31 6.43 -5.40
C ARG A 37 -15.97 7.13 -5.15
N VAL A 38 -14.99 6.38 -4.64
CA VAL A 38 -13.62 6.84 -4.42
C VAL A 38 -12.92 7.05 -5.77
N ARG A 39 -12.25 8.20 -5.93
CA ARG A 39 -11.49 8.55 -7.14
C ARG A 39 -10.04 8.97 -6.87
N ARG A 40 -9.73 9.29 -5.60
CA ARG A 40 -8.42 9.76 -5.14
C ARG A 40 -8.18 9.16 -3.75
N VAL A 41 -7.00 8.60 -3.53
CA VAL A 41 -6.56 8.00 -2.28
C VAL A 41 -5.25 8.67 -1.90
N LEU A 42 -5.12 9.05 -0.63
CA LEU A 42 -3.85 9.45 -0.04
C LEU A 42 -3.38 8.29 0.82
N ASP A 43 -2.27 7.67 0.43
CA ASP A 43 -1.61 6.63 1.21
C ASP A 43 -0.47 7.24 2.02
N ILE A 44 -0.61 7.24 3.34
CA ILE A 44 0.32 7.89 4.25
C ILE A 44 1.41 6.88 4.60
N ALA A 45 2.68 7.30 4.52
CA ALA A 45 3.85 6.46 4.75
C ALA A 45 3.95 5.27 3.76
N CYS A 46 3.60 5.51 2.48
CA CYS A 46 3.51 4.51 1.42
C CYS A 46 4.82 3.77 1.08
N GLY A 47 5.99 4.14 1.62
CA GLY A 47 7.25 3.46 1.31
C GLY A 47 7.53 3.43 -0.20
N THR A 48 7.54 2.24 -0.81
CA THR A 48 7.71 2.02 -2.26
C THR A 48 6.38 1.87 -3.03
N GLY A 49 5.27 2.31 -2.43
CA GLY A 49 3.89 2.24 -2.94
C GLY A 49 3.15 0.99 -2.52
#